data_AF-A0A173KTW8-F1
#
_entry.id   AF-A0A173KTW8-F1
#
_cell.length_a   1.000
_cell.length_b   1.000
_cell.length_c   1.000
_cell.angle_alpha   90.00
_cell.angle_beta   90.00
_cell.angle_gamma   90.00
#
_symmetry.space_group_name_H-M   'P 1'
#
loop_
_entity.id
_entity.type
_entity.pdbx_description
1 polymer ?
#
loop_
_entity_poly.entity_id
_entity_poly.type
_entity_poly.pdbx_seq_one_letter_code
_entity_poly.pdbx_strand_id
1 'polypeptide(L)'
;MEESNRRGTLAALLAVPFGLAASQASAGGVQGRGRPAGSVADRLDVIESKQAITELLYAYARANDRADEALLRSLFWPESTHKHGKFEGKSSDFAAFAFKIISGLKYACHHISNVSVEVRGNKAFSECYYFAQHRRQRKDGTGEEDVFFQGRYLDDLERRNGEWKIIRRRGLSDYTSPAFPSETTYAQWPAGQHSEKYPSDDYYKMRQQFLGG
;
A
#
# COMPACT_ATOMS: atom_id res chain seq x y z
N MET A 1 -28.13 -22.49 -50.76
CA MET A 1 -29.41 -22.34 -50.05
C MET A 1 -29.16 -22.85 -48.64
N GLU A 2 -29.04 -22.07 -47.58
CA GLU A 2 -29.17 -20.63 -47.33
C GLU A 2 -28.60 -20.39 -45.92
N GLU A 3 -27.86 -19.30 -45.70
CA GLU A 3 -27.64 -18.73 -44.36
C GLU A 3 -28.99 -18.23 -43.82
N SER A 4 -29.31 -18.41 -42.51
CA SER A 4 -30.04 -17.41 -41.71
C SER A 4 -30.30 -17.87 -40.25
N ASN A 5 -30.39 -16.85 -39.38
CA ASN A 5 -30.94 -16.78 -38.01
C ASN A 5 -30.12 -17.39 -36.86
N ARG A 6 -29.29 -16.63 -36.12
CA ARG A 6 -29.54 -15.44 -35.26
C ARG A 6 -30.60 -15.64 -34.15
N ARG A 7 -30.07 -15.60 -32.91
CA ARG A 7 -30.67 -15.06 -31.67
C ARG A 7 -31.86 -15.83 -31.06
N GLY A 8 -31.54 -16.65 -30.06
CA GLY A 8 -32.49 -17.19 -29.08
C GLY A 8 -31.96 -17.05 -27.65
N THR A 9 -32.35 -15.95 -26.99
CA THR A 9 -32.72 -15.86 -25.56
C THR A 9 -31.77 -16.42 -24.49
N LEU A 10 -30.82 -15.58 -24.04
CA LEU A 10 -30.27 -15.58 -22.68
C LEU A 10 -31.14 -14.65 -21.82
N ALA A 11 -32.24 -15.18 -21.27
CA ALA A 11 -33.11 -14.45 -20.35
C ALA A 11 -33.72 -15.42 -19.34
N ALA A 12 -32.92 -15.87 -18.38
CA ALA A 12 -33.41 -16.48 -17.14
C ALA A 12 -32.24 -16.63 -16.15
N LEU A 13 -32.03 -15.65 -15.27
CA LEU A 13 -31.44 -15.82 -13.93
C LEU A 13 -31.42 -14.47 -13.18
N LEU A 14 -32.60 -13.90 -12.93
CA LEU A 14 -32.81 -12.88 -11.92
C LEU A 14 -34.17 -13.14 -11.25
N ALA A 15 -34.16 -13.96 -10.20
CA ALA A 15 -35.28 -14.08 -9.27
C ALA A 15 -34.73 -14.40 -7.88
N VAL A 16 -34.32 -13.37 -7.15
CA VAL A 16 -34.20 -13.44 -5.68
C VAL A 16 -35.14 -12.39 -5.12
N PRO A 17 -36.09 -12.77 -4.23
CA PRO A 17 -37.08 -11.83 -3.72
C PRO A 17 -36.43 -10.86 -2.72
N PHE A 18 -36.64 -9.57 -2.97
CA PHE A 18 -36.29 -8.48 -2.06
C PHE A 18 -37.13 -8.57 -0.78
N GLY A 19 -36.50 -8.98 0.33
CA GLY A 19 -37.02 -8.75 1.68
C GLY A 19 -36.67 -7.33 2.13
N LEU A 20 -37.69 -6.54 2.47
CA LEU A 20 -37.55 -5.20 3.04
C LEU A 20 -36.95 -5.27 4.45
N ALA A 21 -35.64 -5.07 4.57
CA ALA A 21 -35.00 -4.70 5.82
C ALA A 21 -34.71 -3.19 5.79
N ALA A 22 -35.54 -2.42 6.49
CA ALA A 22 -35.30 -1.00 6.71
C ALA A 22 -34.08 -0.85 7.65
N SER A 23 -32.91 -0.62 7.07
CA SER A 23 -31.78 -0.03 7.79
C SER A 23 -31.76 1.46 7.49
N GLN A 24 -31.78 2.29 8.53
CA GLN A 24 -31.46 3.70 8.40
C GLN A 24 -29.97 3.80 8.07
N ALA A 25 -29.65 3.72 6.77
CA ALA A 25 -28.40 4.26 6.27
C ALA A 25 -28.49 5.78 6.42
N SER A 26 -27.67 6.35 7.31
CA SER A 26 -27.41 7.77 7.29
C SER A 26 -26.72 8.07 5.95
N ALA A 27 -27.51 8.53 5.00
CA ALA A 27 -27.00 9.12 3.78
C ALA A 27 -26.22 10.38 4.19
N GLY A 28 -24.91 10.23 4.35
CA GLY A 28 -23.97 11.34 4.32
C GLY A 28 -24.09 11.97 2.95
N GLY A 29 -25.02 12.91 2.82
CA GLY A 29 -25.28 13.62 1.58
C GLY A 29 -23.98 14.22 1.08
N VAL A 30 -23.68 13.98 -0.20
CA VAL A 30 -22.60 14.65 -0.91
C VAL A 30 -22.98 16.13 -0.94
N GLN A 31 -22.51 16.89 0.05
CA GLN A 31 -22.59 18.34 0.02
C GLN A 31 -21.81 18.81 -1.22
N GLY A 32 -22.46 19.64 -2.03
CA GLY A 32 -21.86 20.21 -3.23
C GLY A 32 -20.49 20.83 -2.92
N ARG A 33 -19.57 20.78 -3.87
CA ARG A 33 -18.20 21.32 -3.75
C ARG A 33 -18.22 22.85 -3.63
N GLY A 34 -18.64 23.36 -2.49
CA GLY A 34 -18.37 24.71 -2.05
C GLY A 34 -16.88 24.87 -1.78
N ARG A 35 -16.37 26.09 -1.87
CA ARG A 35 -14.99 26.41 -1.48
C ARG A 35 -14.78 25.95 -0.04
N PRO A 36 -13.74 25.16 0.28
CA PRO A 36 -13.53 24.67 1.64
C PRO A 36 -13.50 25.85 2.62
N ALA A 37 -14.29 25.75 3.69
CA ALA A 37 -14.33 26.75 4.75
C ALA A 37 -12.96 26.84 5.44
N GLY A 38 -12.61 28.04 5.93
CA GLY A 38 -11.35 28.29 6.65
C GLY A 38 -10.46 29.36 6.01
N SER A 39 -9.47 29.82 6.77
CA SER A 39 -8.46 30.77 6.30
C SER A 39 -7.58 30.15 5.20
N VAL A 40 -6.75 30.96 4.53
CA VAL A 40 -5.73 30.43 3.62
C VAL A 40 -4.76 29.51 4.36
N ALA A 41 -4.37 29.88 5.59
CA ALA A 41 -3.47 29.10 6.42
C ALA A 41 -4.08 27.72 6.75
N ASP A 42 -5.35 27.67 7.15
CA ASP A 42 -6.03 26.40 7.45
C ASP A 42 -6.10 25.48 6.23
N ARG A 43 -6.39 26.06 5.06
CA ARG A 43 -6.45 25.29 3.81
C ARG A 43 -5.06 24.80 3.38
N LEU A 44 -4.01 25.58 3.61
CA LEU A 44 -2.63 25.19 3.31
C LEU A 44 -2.17 24.06 4.24
N ASP A 45 -2.43 24.16 5.56
CA ASP A 45 -2.11 23.13 6.55
C ASP A 45 -2.72 21.77 6.17
N VAL A 46 -3.97 21.77 5.70
CA VAL A 46 -4.63 20.56 5.21
C VAL A 46 -3.93 20.00 3.96
N ILE A 47 -3.55 20.83 3.00
CA ILE A 47 -2.87 20.38 1.78
C ILE A 47 -1.49 19.81 2.09
N GLU A 48 -0.69 20.51 2.90
CA GLU A 48 0.64 20.07 3.34
C GLU A 48 0.55 18.76 4.13
N SER A 49 -0.45 18.63 5.01
CA SER A 49 -0.66 17.39 5.75
C SER A 49 -1.02 16.22 4.85
N LYS A 50 -1.89 16.43 3.84
CA LYS A 50 -2.21 15.39 2.86
C LYS A 50 -0.99 14.97 2.04
N GLN A 51 -0.15 15.92 1.64
CA GLN A 51 1.08 15.63 0.91
C GLN A 51 2.07 14.85 1.80
N ALA A 52 2.33 15.32 3.02
CA ALA A 52 3.24 14.66 3.96
C ALA A 52 2.81 13.21 4.27
N ILE A 53 1.52 12.97 4.46
CA ILE A 53 0.97 11.62 4.67
C ILE A 53 1.11 10.77 3.42
N THR A 54 0.84 11.31 2.24
CA THR A 54 1.00 10.58 0.97
C THR A 54 2.46 10.18 0.75
N GLU A 55 3.40 11.09 1.00
CA GLU A 55 4.84 10.81 0.93
C GLU A 55 5.28 9.77 1.97
N LEU A 56 4.71 9.80 3.18
CA LEU A 56 4.94 8.76 4.19
C LEU A 56 4.52 7.37 3.68
N LEU A 57 3.37 7.26 3.02
CA LEU A 57 2.89 5.99 2.45
C LEU A 57 3.81 5.50 1.32
N TYR A 58 4.32 6.40 0.49
CA TYR A 58 5.33 6.06 -0.52
C TYR A 58 6.68 5.68 0.10
N ALA A 59 7.09 6.34 1.18
CA ALA A 59 8.28 5.97 1.94
C ALA A 59 8.14 4.59 2.56
N TYR A 60 6.94 4.20 3.01
CA TYR A 60 6.67 2.84 3.50
C TYR A 60 6.93 1.79 2.42
N ALA A 61 6.42 1.99 1.19
CA ALA A 61 6.69 1.10 0.07
C ALA A 61 8.18 0.97 -0.22
N ARG A 62 8.88 2.11 -0.37
CA ARG A 62 10.33 2.15 -0.61
C ARG A 62 11.12 1.42 0.48
N ALA A 63 10.78 1.65 1.75
CA ALA A 63 11.47 1.02 2.88
C ALA A 63 11.37 -0.51 2.84
N ASN A 64 10.19 -1.04 2.48
CA ASN A 64 10.01 -2.48 2.30
C ASN A 64 10.79 -2.98 1.08
N ASP A 65 10.68 -2.29 -0.05
CA ASP A 65 11.26 -2.73 -1.32
C ASP A 65 12.79 -2.74 -1.31
N ARG A 66 13.40 -1.73 -0.65
CA ARG A 66 14.84 -1.59 -0.50
C ARG A 66 15.38 -2.28 0.76
N ALA A 67 14.53 -2.90 1.58
CA ALA A 67 14.91 -3.44 2.88
C ALA A 67 15.67 -2.42 3.75
N ASP A 68 15.11 -1.21 3.89
CA ASP A 68 15.62 -0.14 4.76
C ASP A 68 14.83 -0.16 6.09
N GLU A 69 15.38 -0.87 7.08
CA GLU A 69 14.72 -1.06 8.37
C GLU A 69 14.60 0.26 9.16
N ALA A 70 15.62 1.11 9.08
CA ALA A 70 15.64 2.37 9.80
C ALA A 70 14.54 3.30 9.27
N LEU A 71 14.42 3.43 7.94
CA LEU A 71 13.33 4.17 7.32
C LEU A 71 11.98 3.53 7.66
N LEU A 72 11.83 2.21 7.59
CA LEU A 72 10.55 1.57 7.89
C LEU A 72 10.08 1.89 9.31
N ARG A 73 10.98 1.83 10.29
CA ARG A 73 10.68 2.11 11.70
C ARG A 73 10.35 3.58 11.93
N SER A 74 10.96 4.51 11.20
CA SER A 74 10.74 5.95 11.41
C SER A 74 9.34 6.42 11.03
N LEU A 75 8.58 5.64 10.25
CA LEU A 75 7.23 6.00 9.79
C LEU A 75 6.13 5.77 10.84
N PHE A 76 6.49 5.12 11.95
CA PHE A 76 5.58 4.73 13.00
C PHE A 76 5.90 5.47 14.31
N TRP A 77 4.86 5.83 15.07
CA TRP A 77 5.06 6.22 16.47
C TRP A 77 5.51 5.01 17.30
N PRO A 78 6.37 5.17 18.33
CA PRO A 78 6.88 4.05 19.14
C PRO A 78 5.80 3.16 19.76
N GLU A 79 4.66 3.74 20.13
CA GLU A 79 3.51 3.08 20.73
C GLU A 79 2.48 2.58 19.70
N SER A 80 2.76 2.73 18.41
CA SER A 80 1.80 2.41 17.36
C SER A 80 1.46 0.92 17.27
N THR A 81 0.25 0.63 16.80
CA THR A 81 -0.27 -0.73 16.65
C THR A 81 -0.44 -1.13 15.19
N HIS A 82 -0.30 -2.41 14.89
CA HIS A 82 -0.38 -2.96 13.56
C HIS A 82 -1.16 -4.27 13.54
N LYS A 83 -2.12 -4.40 12.63
CA LYS A 83 -2.83 -5.66 12.34
C LYS A 83 -2.78 -5.98 10.86
N HIS A 84 -2.09 -7.06 10.48
CA HIS A 84 -1.94 -7.47 9.07
C HIS A 84 -1.85 -8.99 8.97
N GLY A 85 -2.78 -9.59 8.22
CA GLY A 85 -2.89 -11.04 8.15
C GLY A 85 -3.09 -11.64 9.56
N LYS A 86 -2.21 -12.56 9.95
CA LYS A 86 -2.20 -13.19 11.28
C LYS A 86 -1.45 -12.36 12.35
N PHE A 87 -0.74 -11.31 11.96
CA PHE A 87 -0.03 -10.46 12.90
C PHE A 87 -1.00 -9.44 13.54
N GLU A 88 -0.90 -9.28 14.86
CA GLU A 88 -1.55 -8.23 15.63
C GLU A 88 -0.65 -7.87 16.83
N GLY A 89 -0.25 -6.60 16.94
CA GLY A 89 0.70 -6.17 17.97
C GLY A 89 1.28 -4.78 17.72
N LYS A 90 2.46 -4.49 18.27
CA LYS A 90 3.17 -3.23 18.05
C LYS A 90 3.72 -3.16 16.63
N SER A 91 3.73 -1.97 16.03
CA SER A 91 4.33 -1.78 14.70
C SER A 91 5.84 -2.03 14.70
N SER A 92 6.53 -1.81 15.82
CA SER A 92 7.96 -2.14 15.95
C SER A 92 8.24 -3.63 15.79
N ASP A 93 7.34 -4.48 16.30
CA ASP A 93 7.43 -5.93 16.20
C ASP A 93 7.03 -6.39 14.80
N PHE A 94 6.01 -5.73 14.21
CA PHE A 94 5.65 -5.96 12.80
C PHE A 94 6.81 -5.64 11.88
N ALA A 95 7.49 -4.50 12.07
CA ALA A 95 8.64 -4.10 11.26
C ALA A 95 9.76 -5.15 11.33
N ALA A 96 10.07 -5.66 12.53
CA ALA A 96 11.05 -6.74 12.68
C ALA A 96 10.62 -8.03 11.96
N PHE A 97 9.33 -8.39 12.06
CA PHE A 97 8.77 -9.56 11.36
C PHE A 97 8.83 -9.40 9.84
N ALA A 98 8.36 -8.26 9.32
CA ALA A 98 8.40 -7.93 7.90
C ALA A 98 9.84 -7.94 7.38
N PHE A 99 10.80 -7.40 8.14
CA PHE A 99 12.20 -7.32 7.76
C PHE A 99 12.83 -8.70 7.50
N LYS A 100 12.50 -9.70 8.33
CA LYS A 100 12.94 -11.10 8.12
C LYS A 100 12.47 -11.69 6.79
N ILE A 101 11.30 -11.25 6.30
CA ILE A 101 10.76 -11.71 5.01
C ILE A 101 11.43 -10.96 3.87
N ILE A 102 11.36 -9.62 3.88
CA ILE A 102 11.82 -8.79 2.76
C ILE A 102 13.33 -8.89 2.52
N SER A 103 14.13 -9.06 3.58
CA SER A 103 15.59 -9.22 3.45
C SER A 103 15.97 -10.51 2.69
N GLY A 104 15.14 -11.55 2.75
CA GLY A 104 15.34 -12.80 2.00
C GLY A 104 14.81 -12.78 0.57
N LEU A 105 14.05 -11.75 0.18
CA LEU A 105 13.54 -11.62 -1.19
C LEU A 105 14.67 -11.24 -2.15
N LYS A 106 14.56 -11.77 -3.38
CA LYS A 106 15.40 -11.35 -4.51
C LYS A 106 14.96 -9.99 -5.03
N TYR A 107 13.64 -9.80 -5.10
CA TYR A 107 13.00 -8.57 -5.54
C TYR A 107 11.69 -8.36 -4.78
N ALA A 108 11.41 -7.10 -4.47
CA ALA A 108 10.14 -6.65 -3.94
C ALA A 108 9.78 -5.31 -4.59
N CYS A 109 8.50 -5.14 -4.91
CA CYS A 109 7.95 -3.88 -5.34
C CYS A 109 6.53 -3.71 -4.81
N HIS A 110 6.26 -2.58 -4.17
CA HIS A 110 4.94 -2.18 -3.70
C HIS A 110 4.49 -0.91 -4.43
N HIS A 111 3.44 -1.02 -5.23
CA HIS A 111 2.77 0.11 -5.84
C HIS A 111 1.66 0.60 -4.92
N ILE A 112 1.78 1.86 -4.49
CA ILE A 112 0.77 2.53 -3.69
C ILE A 112 -0.10 3.39 -4.60
N SER A 113 -1.42 3.18 -4.56
CA SER A 113 -2.38 3.92 -5.37
C SER A 113 -3.62 4.31 -4.56
N ASN A 114 -4.51 5.09 -5.19
CA ASN A 114 -5.81 5.44 -4.64
C ASN A 114 -5.73 6.00 -3.21
N VAL A 115 -4.75 6.88 -2.98
CA VAL A 115 -4.52 7.49 -1.66
C VAL A 115 -5.65 8.46 -1.33
N SER A 116 -6.34 8.20 -0.22
CA SER A 116 -7.35 9.08 0.36
C SER A 116 -6.90 9.49 1.75
N VAL A 117 -7.00 10.79 2.06
CA VAL A 117 -6.58 11.35 3.35
C VAL A 117 -7.61 12.36 3.85
N GLU A 118 -8.08 12.15 5.07
CA GLU A 118 -8.90 13.07 5.85
C GLU A 118 -8.06 13.65 7.00
N VAL A 119 -7.97 14.98 7.08
CA VAL A 119 -7.17 15.69 8.10
C VAL A 119 -8.10 16.42 9.05
N ARG A 120 -7.84 16.31 10.35
CA ARG A 120 -8.53 17.01 11.45
C ARG A 120 -7.49 17.53 12.45
N GLY A 121 -6.98 18.74 12.18
CA GLY A 121 -5.88 19.32 12.97
C GLY A 121 -4.66 18.40 12.96
N ASN A 122 -4.25 17.92 14.13
CA ASN A 122 -3.08 17.05 14.29
C ASN A 122 -3.40 15.54 14.19
N LYS A 123 -4.59 15.18 13.70
CA LYS A 123 -4.99 13.79 13.45
C LYS A 123 -5.40 13.62 12.01
N ALA A 124 -5.15 12.45 11.45
CA ALA A 124 -5.61 12.11 10.12
C ALA A 124 -6.01 10.64 10.03
N PHE A 125 -6.89 10.37 9.08
CA PHE A 125 -7.22 9.02 8.65
C PHE A 125 -6.83 8.89 7.18
N SER A 126 -6.15 7.81 6.81
CA SER A 126 -5.85 7.53 5.41
C SER A 126 -6.22 6.13 5.00
N GLU A 127 -6.54 6.01 3.71
CA GLU A 127 -6.62 4.75 2.98
C GLU A 127 -5.66 4.83 1.80
N CYS A 128 -4.95 3.73 1.53
CA CYS A 128 -4.33 3.53 0.23
C CYS A 128 -4.40 2.06 -0.19
N TYR A 129 -4.36 1.85 -1.49
CA TYR A 129 -4.29 0.52 -2.09
C TYR A 129 -2.82 0.15 -2.28
N TYR A 130 -2.50 -1.12 -2.06
CA TYR A 130 -1.22 -1.68 -2.43
C TYR A 130 -1.41 -2.79 -3.46
N PHE A 131 -0.52 -2.81 -4.46
CA PHE A 131 -0.26 -3.97 -5.30
C PHE A 131 1.22 -4.32 -5.15
N ALA A 132 1.52 -5.54 -4.72
CA ALA A 132 2.88 -5.95 -4.41
C ALA A 132 3.29 -7.17 -5.22
N GLN A 133 4.54 -7.17 -5.68
CA GLN A 133 5.20 -8.33 -6.26
C GLN A 133 6.40 -8.71 -5.40
N HIS A 134 6.49 -9.99 -5.03
CA HIS A 134 7.68 -10.54 -4.40
C HIS A 134 8.27 -11.64 -5.29
N ARG A 135 9.58 -11.60 -5.48
CA ARG A 135 10.36 -12.71 -6.04
C ARG A 135 11.18 -13.39 -4.95
N ARG A 136 11.03 -14.70 -4.86
CA ARG A 136 11.74 -15.53 -3.85
C ARG A 136 12.24 -16.84 -4.44
N GLN A 137 13.15 -17.48 -3.72
CA GLN A 137 13.49 -18.88 -3.99
C GLN A 137 12.26 -19.76 -3.73
N ARG A 138 12.02 -20.74 -4.61
CA ARG A 138 11.03 -21.80 -4.38
C ARG A 138 11.40 -22.62 -3.16
N LYS A 139 10.40 -23.14 -2.46
CA LYS A 139 10.60 -23.93 -1.24
C LYS A 139 11.34 -25.24 -1.46
N ASP A 140 11.22 -25.82 -2.65
CA ASP A 140 11.90 -27.06 -3.08
C ASP A 140 13.34 -26.81 -3.56
N GLY A 141 13.77 -25.54 -3.62
CA GLY A 141 15.10 -25.14 -4.10
C GLY A 141 15.28 -25.17 -5.62
N THR A 142 14.25 -25.53 -6.40
CA THR A 142 14.41 -25.79 -7.85
C THR A 142 14.48 -24.54 -8.73
N GLY A 143 14.33 -23.35 -8.15
CA GLY A 143 14.41 -22.08 -8.87
C GLY A 143 13.75 -20.95 -8.12
N GLU A 144 13.29 -19.94 -8.85
CA GLU A 144 12.60 -18.78 -8.30
C GLU A 144 11.11 -18.78 -8.67
N GLU A 145 10.34 -18.03 -7.90
CA GLU A 145 8.92 -17.81 -8.14
C GLU A 145 8.51 -16.37 -7.78
N ASP A 146 7.53 -15.86 -8.53
CA ASP A 146 6.86 -14.59 -8.27
C ASP A 146 5.51 -14.83 -7.58
N VAL A 147 5.19 -13.99 -6.61
CA VAL A 147 3.87 -13.97 -5.95
C VAL A 147 3.36 -12.53 -5.93
N PHE A 148 2.09 -12.36 -6.29
CA PHE A 148 1.43 -11.05 -6.31
C PHE A 148 0.40 -10.95 -5.19
N PHE A 149 0.34 -9.77 -4.57
CA PHE A 149 -0.57 -9.45 -3.48
C PHE A 149 -1.30 -8.15 -3.80
N GLN A 150 -2.56 -8.05 -3.38
CA GLN A 150 -3.29 -6.79 -3.40
C GLN A 150 -4.05 -6.60 -2.10
N GLY A 151 -4.22 -5.35 -1.73
CA GLY A 151 -5.14 -4.99 -0.66
C GLY A 151 -5.06 -3.53 -0.31
N ARG A 152 -5.32 -3.22 0.96
CA ARG A 152 -5.37 -1.85 1.46
C ARG A 152 -4.61 -1.69 2.76
N TYR A 153 -4.07 -0.49 2.96
CA TYR A 153 -3.69 0.02 4.26
C TYR A 153 -4.72 1.06 4.71
N LEU A 154 -5.23 0.88 5.92
CA LEU A 154 -6.05 1.85 6.63
C LEU A 154 -5.24 2.32 7.83
N ASP A 155 -5.05 3.62 7.94
CA ASP A 155 -4.16 4.21 8.93
C ASP A 155 -4.84 5.32 9.73
N ASP A 156 -4.67 5.28 11.04
CA ASP A 156 -4.74 6.49 11.86
C ASP A 156 -3.34 7.08 11.96
N LEU A 157 -3.24 8.39 11.76
CA LEU A 157 -1.99 9.13 11.84
C LEU A 157 -2.11 10.29 12.81
N GLU A 158 -0.99 10.62 13.44
CA GLU A 158 -0.88 11.79 14.32
C GLU A 158 0.32 12.64 13.92
N ARG A 159 0.11 13.95 13.99
CA ARG A 159 1.16 14.96 13.86
C ARG A 159 1.66 15.37 15.23
N ARG A 160 2.96 15.24 15.49
CA ARG A 160 3.61 15.75 16.71
C ARG A 160 4.88 16.49 16.30
N ASN A 161 5.07 17.71 16.81
CA ASN A 161 6.22 18.55 16.46
C ASN A 161 6.40 18.73 14.94
N GLY A 162 5.30 18.86 14.20
CA GLY A 162 5.32 19.01 12.74
C GLY A 162 5.46 17.71 11.95
N GLU A 163 5.77 16.57 12.59
CA GLU A 163 5.95 15.29 11.90
C GLU A 163 4.68 14.43 11.95
N TRP A 164 4.23 13.96 10.79
CA TRP A 164 3.20 12.93 10.68
C TRP A 164 3.82 11.54 10.80
N LYS A 165 3.25 10.68 11.65
CA LYS A 165 3.57 9.24 11.71
C LYS A 165 2.31 8.41 11.95
N ILE A 166 2.37 7.14 11.59
CA ILE A 166 1.27 6.19 11.79
C ILE A 166 1.19 5.82 13.27
N ILE A 167 0.01 5.95 13.88
CA ILE A 167 -0.28 5.49 15.25
C ILE A 167 -1.03 4.15 15.25
N ARG A 168 -1.78 3.84 14.19
CA ARG A 168 -2.46 2.55 14.04
C ARG A 168 -2.57 2.19 12.57
N ARG A 169 -2.17 0.97 12.20
CA ARG A 169 -2.32 0.41 10.85
C ARG A 169 -3.17 -0.86 10.85
N ARG A 170 -4.12 -0.93 9.91
CA ARG A 170 -4.79 -2.16 9.49
C ARG A 170 -4.41 -2.47 8.03
N GLY A 171 -3.63 -3.53 7.85
CA GLY A 171 -3.38 -4.14 6.54
C GLY A 171 -4.43 -5.18 6.20
N LEU A 172 -5.13 -4.97 5.09
CA LEU A 172 -6.08 -5.90 4.49
C LEU A 172 -5.45 -6.53 3.27
N SER A 173 -5.60 -7.85 3.11
CA SER A 173 -5.14 -8.58 1.92
C SER A 173 -6.37 -9.15 1.22
N ASP A 174 -6.75 -8.50 0.12
CA ASP A 174 -7.95 -8.81 -0.63
C ASP A 174 -7.67 -9.83 -1.75
N TYR A 175 -6.42 -9.90 -2.21
CA TYR A 175 -5.99 -10.83 -3.25
C TYR A 175 -4.58 -11.36 -2.98
N THR A 176 -4.37 -12.63 -3.34
CA THR A 176 -3.05 -13.24 -3.45
C THR A 176 -3.09 -14.21 -4.63
N SER A 177 -2.09 -14.11 -5.50
CA SER A 177 -1.97 -15.04 -6.62
C SER A 177 -1.41 -16.40 -6.16
N PRO A 178 -1.60 -17.48 -6.94
CA PRO A 178 -0.67 -18.61 -6.85
C PRO A 178 0.76 -18.14 -7.13
N ALA A 179 1.74 -18.94 -6.70
CA ALA A 179 3.13 -18.68 -7.05
C ALA A 179 3.39 -19.06 -8.51
N PHE A 180 4.04 -18.17 -9.25
CA PHE A 180 4.38 -18.36 -10.65
C PHE A 180 5.87 -18.69 -10.79
N PRO A 181 6.22 -19.86 -11.36
CA PRO A 181 7.57 -20.16 -11.82
C PRO A 181 8.24 -19.00 -12.56
N SER A 182 9.42 -18.58 -12.13
CA SER A 182 10.25 -17.65 -12.90
C SER A 182 11.20 -18.42 -13.81
N GLU A 183 11.07 -18.25 -15.13
CA GLU A 183 11.98 -18.87 -16.11
C GLU A 183 13.35 -18.19 -16.12
N THR A 184 13.39 -16.87 -15.87
CA THR A 184 14.62 -16.09 -15.74
C THR A 184 14.83 -15.74 -14.29
N THR A 185 15.84 -16.37 -13.68
CA THR A 185 16.25 -16.11 -12.30
C THR A 185 16.83 -14.71 -12.16
N TYR A 186 16.76 -14.15 -10.96
CA TYR A 186 17.35 -12.85 -10.63
C TYR A 186 18.87 -12.81 -10.92
N ALA A 187 19.57 -13.94 -10.81
CA ALA A 187 21.01 -14.00 -11.11
C ALA A 187 21.33 -13.88 -12.61
N GLN A 188 20.37 -14.15 -13.50
CA GLN A 188 20.53 -14.03 -14.95
C GLN A 188 20.22 -12.62 -15.47
N TRP A 189 19.74 -11.75 -14.60
CA TRP A 189 19.46 -10.37 -14.93
C TRP A 189 20.76 -9.55 -15.10
N PRO A 190 20.86 -8.63 -16.08
CA PRO A 190 22.07 -7.85 -16.30
C PRO A 190 22.51 -7.05 -15.07
N ALA A 191 23.76 -7.22 -14.65
CA ALA A 191 24.31 -6.48 -13.52
C ALA A 191 24.22 -4.96 -13.74
N GLY A 192 23.95 -4.21 -12.66
CA GLY A 192 23.85 -2.75 -12.68
C GLY A 192 22.59 -2.18 -13.33
N GLN A 193 21.60 -3.00 -13.69
CA GLN A 193 20.34 -2.54 -14.29
C GLN A 193 19.10 -2.74 -13.39
N HIS A 194 19.30 -3.23 -12.16
CA HIS A 194 18.21 -3.56 -11.24
C HIS A 194 18.35 -2.80 -9.93
N SER A 195 17.21 -2.52 -9.30
CA SER A 195 17.20 -1.96 -7.94
C SER A 195 17.93 -2.88 -6.97
N GLU A 196 18.70 -2.27 -6.09
CA GLU A 196 19.41 -2.96 -5.01
C GLU A 196 18.71 -2.73 -3.67
N LYS A 197 19.29 -3.24 -2.59
CA LYS A 197 18.84 -2.94 -1.23
C LYS A 197 19.58 -1.71 -0.71
N TYR A 198 19.02 -1.08 0.32
CA TYR A 198 19.73 -0.08 1.10
C TYR A 198 21.04 -0.67 1.66
N PRO A 199 22.15 0.08 1.68
CA PRO A 199 22.32 1.45 1.18
C PRO A 199 22.78 1.53 -0.28
N SER A 200 22.99 0.40 -0.95
CA SER A 200 23.65 0.33 -2.26
C SER A 200 22.75 0.75 -3.44
N ASP A 201 21.43 0.79 -3.27
CA ASP A 201 20.52 1.25 -4.33
C ASP A 201 20.82 2.69 -4.76
N ASP A 202 20.77 2.92 -6.08
CA ASP A 202 21.14 4.21 -6.68
C ASP A 202 20.29 5.37 -6.18
N TYR A 203 19.04 5.14 -5.75
CA TYR A 203 18.23 6.16 -5.09
C TYR A 203 18.99 6.82 -3.93
N TYR A 204 19.63 6.03 -3.06
CA TYR A 204 20.32 6.55 -1.87
C TYR A 204 21.61 7.27 -2.25
N LYS A 205 22.39 6.70 -3.17
CA LYS A 205 23.63 7.31 -3.68
C LYS A 205 23.35 8.66 -4.34
N MET A 206 22.39 8.71 -5.27
CA MET A 206 22.03 9.93 -6.00
C MET A 206 21.41 10.97 -5.06
N ARG A 207 20.56 10.56 -4.12
CA ARG A 207 19.98 11.47 -3.13
C ARG A 207 21.04 12.07 -2.21
N GLN A 208 22.02 11.28 -1.77
CA GLN A 208 23.13 11.80 -0.96
C GLN A 208 23.93 12.86 -1.73
N GLN A 209 24.22 12.62 -3.00
CA GLN A 209 24.91 13.59 -3.86
C GLN A 209 24.07 14.88 -4.03
N PHE A 210 22.77 14.75 -4.26
CA PHE A 210 21.85 15.89 -4.36
C PHE A 210 21.82 16.75 -3.09
N LEU A 211 21.89 16.12 -1.90
CA LEU A 211 21.87 16.84 -0.62
C LEU A 211 23.24 17.43 -0.22
N GLY A 212 24.33 16.92 -0.79
CA GLY A 212 25.69 17.34 -0.47
C GLY A 212 26.25 18.45 -1.38
N GLY A 213 25.57 18.78 -2.47
CA GLY A 213 25.89 19.91 -3.36
C GLY A 213 25.03 21.12 -3.05
#